data_AF-A0A3C1LLQ1-F1
#
_entry.id   AF-A0A3C1LLQ1-F1
#
_cell.length_a   1.000
_cell.length_b   1.000
_cell.length_c   1.000
_cell.angle_alpha   90.00
_cell.angle_beta   90.00
_cell.angle_gamma   90.00
#
_symmetry.space_group_name_H-M   'P 1'
#
loop_
_entity.id
_entity.type
_entity.pdbx_description
1 polymer ?
#
loop_
_entity_poly.entity_id
_entity_poly.type
_entity_poly.pdbx_seq_one_letter_code
_entity_poly.pdbx_strand_id
1 'polypeptide(L)'
;MNNLNELQINYDNLLKLGYAVLDIRFKDYDFCPDSYKLVIARVDVDRDEFYQEMLKKYTSQEFKANEVSEIWTDILKHKVKMSSVLNRDIAIKVAALDYIETVYTRK
;
A
#
# COMPACT_ATOMS: atom_id res chain seq x y z
N MET A 1 -13.56 12.23 -8.90
CA MET A 1 -13.87 10.79 -8.83
C MET A 1 -12.59 10.02 -9.12
N ASN A 2 -12.04 9.41 -8.07
CA ASN A 2 -10.91 8.49 -7.92
C ASN A 2 -10.05 8.11 -9.15
N ASN A 3 -8.87 8.74 -9.26
CA ASN A 3 -7.70 8.29 -10.05
C ASN A 3 -7.03 7.02 -9.49
N LEU A 4 -7.61 6.33 -8.50
CA LEU A 4 -7.00 5.15 -7.85
C LEU A 4 -6.77 3.98 -8.80
N ASN A 5 -7.57 3.87 -9.85
CA ASN A 5 -7.40 2.84 -10.88
C ASN A 5 -6.13 3.06 -11.72
N GLU A 6 -5.61 4.29 -11.75
CA GLU A 6 -4.39 4.67 -12.46
C GLU A 6 -3.16 4.68 -11.54
N LEU A 7 -3.29 4.26 -10.27
CA LEU A 7 -2.16 4.20 -9.35
C LEU A 7 -1.11 3.20 -9.87
N GLN A 8 -0.06 3.75 -10.47
CA GLN A 8 1.12 3.03 -10.93
C GLN A 8 2.32 3.46 -10.09
N ILE A 9 2.89 2.51 -9.35
CA ILE A 9 4.07 2.72 -8.51
C ILE A 9 5.20 1.87 -9.08
N ASN A 10 6.33 2.50 -9.41
CA ASN A 10 7.53 1.80 -9.81
C ASN A 10 8.38 1.47 -8.57
N TYR A 11 8.02 0.38 -7.91
CA TYR A 11 8.65 -0.08 -6.67
C TYR A 11 10.15 -0.32 -6.83
N ASP A 12 10.55 -1.00 -7.90
CA ASP A 12 11.95 -1.34 -8.17
C ASP A 12 12.84 -0.10 -8.26
N ASN A 13 12.38 0.94 -8.98
CA ASN A 13 13.15 2.17 -9.10
C ASN A 13 13.20 2.95 -7.79
N LEU A 14 12.08 3.01 -7.03
CA LEU A 14 12.07 3.65 -5.71
C LEU A 14 13.05 2.96 -4.77
N LEU A 15 13.01 1.63 -4.70
CA LEU A 15 13.90 0.83 -3.86
C LEU A 15 15.37 1.01 -4.25
N LYS A 16 15.70 1.02 -5.55
CA LYS A 16 17.06 1.33 -6.04
C LYS A 16 17.56 2.71 -5.60
N LEU A 17 16.66 3.70 -5.55
CA LEU A 17 16.96 5.04 -5.05
C LEU A 17 17.00 5.12 -3.51
N GLY A 18 16.68 4.02 -2.81
CA GLY A 18 16.65 3.95 -1.35
C GLY A 18 15.36 4.52 -0.75
N TYR A 19 14.25 4.47 -1.48
CA TYR A 19 12.94 4.90 -1.02
C TYR A 19 11.92 3.77 -1.11
N ALA A 20 10.95 3.76 -0.20
CA ALA A 20 9.81 2.85 -0.26
C ALA A 20 8.51 3.58 0.06
N VAL A 21 7.45 3.19 -0.65
CA VAL A 21 6.07 3.57 -0.32
C VAL A 21 5.60 2.78 0.89
N LEU A 22 5.43 3.44 2.03
CA LEU A 22 5.01 2.81 3.29
C LEU A 22 3.49 2.78 3.46
N ASP A 23 2.81 3.81 2.96
CA ASP A 23 1.39 4.03 3.22
C ASP A 23 0.78 4.97 2.18
N ILE A 24 -0.55 5.10 2.20
CA ILE A 24 -1.33 6.05 1.41
C ILE A 24 -2.34 6.73 2.34
N ARG A 25 -2.20 8.03 2.56
CA ARG A 25 -3.08 8.78 3.47
C ARG A 25 -4.30 9.26 2.74
N PHE A 26 -5.48 8.88 3.23
CA PHE A 26 -6.75 9.45 2.78
C PHE A 26 -7.03 10.75 3.53
N LYS A 27 -7.28 11.81 2.78
CA LYS A 27 -7.77 13.08 3.33
C LYS A 27 -8.52 13.83 2.24
N ASP A 28 -9.62 14.46 2.62
CA ASP A 28 -10.30 15.43 1.78
C ASP A 28 -9.51 16.75 1.82
N TYR A 29 -8.97 17.16 0.67
CA TYR A 29 -8.13 18.34 0.56
C TYR A 29 -8.89 19.44 -0.16
N ASP A 30 -9.04 20.61 0.47
CA ASP A 30 -9.80 21.74 -0.09
C ASP A 30 -9.26 22.24 -1.45
N PHE A 31 -7.98 21.98 -1.74
CA PHE A 31 -7.25 22.54 -2.88
C PHE A 31 -6.68 21.49 -3.84
N CYS A 32 -6.95 20.20 -3.64
CA CYS A 32 -6.39 19.14 -4.48
C CYS A 32 -7.50 18.16 -4.90
N PRO A 33 -7.61 17.83 -6.19
CA PRO A 33 -8.62 16.88 -6.66
C PRO A 33 -8.34 15.43 -6.21
N ASP A 34 -7.11 15.14 -5.80
CA ASP A 34 -6.73 13.81 -5.30
C ASP A 34 -7.06 13.70 -3.81
N SER A 35 -7.83 12.67 -3.47
CA SER A 35 -8.26 12.36 -2.09
C SER A 35 -7.21 11.56 -1.30
N TYR A 36 -6.01 11.39 -1.85
CA TYR A 36 -4.95 10.60 -1.23
C TYR A 36 -3.54 11.12 -1.51
N LYS A 37 -2.59 10.79 -0.63
CA LYS A 37 -1.15 11.03 -0.83
C LYS A 37 -0.32 9.82 -0.42
N LEU A 38 0.67 9.46 -1.24
CA LEU A 38 1.63 8.42 -0.89
C LEU A 38 2.58 8.90 0.21
N VAL A 39 2.86 8.02 1.16
CA VAL A 39 3.86 8.21 2.21
C VAL A 39 5.10 7.44 1.79
N ILE A 40 6.16 8.18 1.49
CA ILE A 40 7.43 7.62 1.04
C ILE A 40 8.47 7.87 2.14
N ALA A 41 9.24 6.84 2.48
CA ALA A 41 10.33 6.94 3.44
C ALA A 41 11.63 6.41 2.83
N ARG A 42 12.76 6.85 3.40
CA ARG A 42 14.08 6.35 3.04
C ARG A 42 14.32 4.97 3.68
N VAL A 43 14.92 4.05 2.94
CA VAL A 43 15.24 2.69 3.37
C VAL A 43 16.72 2.41 3.09
N ASP A 44 17.49 2.20 4.15
CA ASP A 44 18.94 2.08 4.06
C ASP A 44 19.44 0.61 3.92
N VAL A 45 18.61 -0.41 4.20
CA VAL A 45 19.00 -1.84 4.24
C VAL A 45 17.91 -2.75 3.64
N ASP A 46 18.30 -3.89 3.06
CA ASP A 46 17.47 -5.02 2.56
C ASP A 46 16.25 -4.61 1.72
N ARG A 47 16.54 -3.93 0.62
CA ARG A 47 15.55 -3.34 -0.28
C ARG A 47 14.73 -4.37 -1.04
N ASP A 48 15.33 -5.50 -1.40
CA ASP A 48 14.70 -6.51 -2.26
C ASP A 48 13.60 -7.28 -1.52
N GLU A 49 13.74 -7.45 -0.20
CA GLU A 49 12.78 -8.17 0.65
C GLU A 49 11.85 -7.22 1.43
N PHE A 50 12.02 -5.90 1.27
CA PHE A 50 11.34 -4.88 2.08
C PHE A 50 9.82 -5.08 2.15
N TYR A 51 9.18 -5.24 0.99
CA TYR A 51 7.74 -5.39 0.91
C TYR A 51 7.26 -6.78 1.36
N GLN A 52 8.08 -7.83 1.18
CA GLN A 52 7.80 -9.16 1.70
C GLN A 52 7.76 -9.16 3.23
N GLU A 53 8.79 -8.56 3.85
CA GLU A 53 8.89 -8.42 5.30
C GLU A 53 7.75 -7.57 5.87
N MET A 54 7.37 -6.49 5.18
CA MET A 54 6.22 -5.67 5.59
C MET A 54 4.89 -6.44 5.55
N LEU A 55 4.64 -7.18 4.48
CA LEU A 55 3.45 -8.02 4.37
C LEU A 55 3.42 -9.11 5.43
N LYS A 56 4.56 -9.80 5.64
CA LYS A 56 4.71 -10.82 6.68
C LYS A 56 4.49 -10.26 8.07
N LYS A 57 5.04 -9.07 8.36
CA LYS A 57 4.86 -8.38 9.64
C LYS A 57 3.41 -7.99 9.93
N TYR A 58 2.64 -7.62 8.90
CA TYR A 58 1.25 -7.19 9.09
C TYR A 58 0.25 -8.33 9.08
N THR A 59 0.51 -9.38 8.31
CA THR A 59 -0.48 -10.44 8.02
C THR A 59 -0.08 -11.79 8.60
N SER A 60 1.16 -11.94 9.08
CA SER A 60 1.76 -13.20 9.52
C SER A 60 1.80 -14.29 8.43
N GLN A 61 1.68 -13.91 7.15
CA GLN A 61 1.75 -14.81 6.00
C GLN A 61 3.00 -14.56 5.17
N GLU A 62 3.48 -15.60 4.48
CA GLU A 62 4.58 -15.51 3.53
C GLU A 62 4.06 -15.35 2.10
N PHE A 63 4.73 -14.49 1.33
CA PHE A 63 4.37 -14.15 -0.04
C PHE A 63 5.59 -14.28 -0.95
N LYS A 64 5.37 -14.70 -2.20
CA LYS A 64 6.45 -14.82 -3.17
C LYS A 64 6.88 -13.44 -3.65
N ALA A 65 8.18 -13.26 -3.92
CA ALA A 65 8.73 -11.94 -4.30
C ALA A 65 8.06 -11.36 -5.55
N ASN A 66 7.62 -12.23 -6.47
CA ASN A 66 7.02 -11.83 -7.75
C ASN A 66 5.59 -11.29 -7.64
N GLU A 67 4.86 -11.53 -6.54
CA GLU A 67 3.47 -11.06 -6.35
C GLU A 67 3.36 -9.90 -5.35
N VAL A 68 4.43 -9.64 -4.59
CA VAL A 68 4.41 -8.69 -3.45
C VAL A 68 4.08 -7.26 -3.86
N SER A 69 4.63 -6.77 -4.97
CA SER A 69 4.36 -5.42 -5.48
C SER A 69 2.90 -5.23 -5.89
N GLU A 70 2.28 -6.27 -6.44
CA GLU A 70 0.86 -6.28 -6.82
C GLU A 70 -0.01 -6.26 -5.56
N ILE A 71 0.23 -7.18 -4.63
CA ILE A 71 -0.49 -7.28 -3.36
C ILE A 71 -0.38 -5.97 -2.56
N TRP A 72 0.82 -5.38 -2.49
CA TRP A 72 1.01 -4.10 -1.79
C TRP A 72 0.20 -2.97 -2.42
N THR A 73 0.20 -2.89 -3.75
CA THR A 73 -0.60 -1.89 -4.49
C THR A 73 -2.09 -2.07 -4.21
N ASP A 74 -2.57 -3.30 -4.17
CA ASP A 74 -3.96 -3.60 -3.90
C ASP A 74 -4.35 -3.27 -2.46
N ILE A 75 -3.48 -3.52 -1.48
CA ILE A 75 -3.68 -3.08 -0.09
C ILE A 75 -3.79 -1.56 -0.01
N LEU A 76 -2.93 -0.81 -0.72
CA LEU A 76 -3.00 0.65 -0.76
C LEU A 76 -4.34 1.12 -1.35
N LYS A 77 -4.77 0.53 -2.47
CA LYS A 77 -6.08 0.84 -3.09
C LYS A 77 -7.24 0.50 -2.15
N HIS A 78 -7.19 -0.67 -1.51
CA HIS A 78 -8.18 -1.13 -0.54
C HIS A 78 -8.27 -0.18 0.65
N LYS A 79 -7.12 0.26 1.18
CA LYS A 79 -7.04 1.25 2.25
C LYS A 79 -7.81 2.52 1.89
N VAL A 80 -7.54 3.10 0.72
CA VAL A 80 -8.21 4.34 0.29
C VAL A 80 -9.71 4.12 0.09
N LYS A 81 -10.10 2.99 -0.50
CA LYS A 81 -11.51 2.62 -0.66
C LYS A 81 -12.21 2.54 0.70
N MET A 82 -11.65 1.79 1.65
CA MET A 82 -12.20 1.69 3.01
C MET A 82 -12.26 3.05 3.70
N SER A 83 -11.18 3.83 3.62
CA SER A 83 -11.12 5.16 4.23
C SER A 83 -12.15 6.13 3.66
N SER A 84 -12.44 6.05 2.37
CA SER A 84 -13.48 6.85 1.73
C SER A 84 -14.89 6.47 2.22
N VAL A 85 -15.15 5.18 2.43
CA VAL A 85 -16.45 4.71 2.95
C VAL A 85 -16.62 5.04 4.44
N LEU A 86 -15.55 4.92 5.22
CA LEU A 86 -15.57 5.21 6.66
C LEU A 86 -15.43 6.70 6.99
N ASN A 87 -15.19 7.55 5.99
CA ASN A 87 -14.91 8.98 6.13
C ASN A 87 -13.78 9.29 7.14
N ARG A 88 -12.75 8.42 7.18
CA ARG A 88 -11.55 8.59 8.03
C ARG A 88 -10.38 7.78 7.49
N ASP A 89 -9.15 8.26 7.73
CA ASP A 89 -7.95 7.48 7.44
C ASP A 89 -7.86 6.27 8.40
N ILE A 90 -7.56 5.09 7.86
CA ILE A 90 -7.31 3.88 8.64
C ILE A 90 -5.82 3.58 8.68
N ALA A 91 -5.37 2.71 9.59
CA ALA A 91 -3.97 2.30 9.60
C ALA A 91 -3.69 1.29 8.48
N ILE A 92 -2.52 1.37 7.84
CA ILE A 92 -2.10 0.43 6.78
C ILE A 92 -2.15 -1.02 7.23
N LYS A 93 -1.76 -1.31 8.49
CA LYS A 93 -1.85 -2.65 9.07
C LYS A 93 -3.28 -3.20 9.08
N VAL A 94 -4.26 -2.35 9.40
CA VAL A 94 -5.68 -2.75 9.44
C VAL A 94 -6.17 -3.04 8.03
N ALA A 95 -5.84 -2.18 7.07
CA ALA A 95 -6.19 -2.40 5.67
C ALA A 95 -5.52 -3.65 5.09
N ALA A 96 -4.27 -3.92 5.44
CA ALA A 96 -3.54 -5.11 5.02
C ALA A 96 -4.20 -6.39 5.53
N LEU A 97 -4.55 -6.44 6.82
CA LEU A 97 -5.25 -7.57 7.41
C LEU A 97 -6.63 -7.78 6.77
N ASP A 98 -7.43 -6.72 6.68
CA ASP A 98 -8.77 -6.78 6.10
C ASP A 98 -8.75 -7.23 4.63
N TYR A 99 -7.83 -6.68 3.82
CA TYR A 99 -7.64 -7.10 2.44
C TYR A 99 -7.31 -8.59 2.35
N ILE A 100 -6.36 -9.07 3.16
CA ILE A 100 -5.93 -10.47 3.13
C ILE A 100 -7.03 -11.44 3.59
N GLU A 101 -7.85 -11.04 4.56
CA GLU A 101 -8.93 -11.90 5.08
C GLU A 101 -10.18 -11.90 4.21
N THR A 102 -10.48 -10.80 3.51
CA THR A 102 -11.79 -10.59 2.86
C THR A 102 -11.74 -10.50 1.33
N VAL A 103 -10.60 -10.12 0.75
CA VAL A 103 -10.47 -9.88 -0.69
C VAL A 103 -9.45 -10.81 -1.33
N TYR A 104 -8.32 -11.03 -0.67
CA TYR A 104 -7.23 -11.84 -1.20
C TYR A 104 -7.65 -13.30 -1.33
N THR A 105 -7.80 -13.76 -2.56
CA THR A 105 -7.98 -15.18 -2.85
C THR A 105 -6.60 -15.75 -3.17
N ARG A 106 -6.09 -16.65 -2.32
CA ARG A 106 -4.89 -17.43 -2.65
C ARG A 106 -5.17 -18.20 -3.95
N LYS A 107 -4.52 -17.78 -5.04
CA LYS A 107 -4.50 -18.55 -6.28
C LYS A 107 -3.57 -19.74 -6.16
#